data_AF-A0A3M8D3S3-F1
#
_entry.id   AF-A0A3M8D3S3-F1
#
_cell.length_a   1.000
_cell.length_b   1.000
_cell.length_c   1.000
_cell.angle_alpha   90.00
_cell.angle_beta   90.00
_cell.angle_gamma   90.00
#
_symmetry.space_group_name_H-M   'P 1'
#
loop_
_entity.id
_entity.type
_entity.pdbx_description
1 polymer ?
#
loop_
_entity_poly.entity_id
_entity_poly.type
_entity_poly.pdbx_seq_one_letter_code
_entity_poly.pdbx_strand_id
1 'polypeptide(L)'
;MKEQTIYSYKLIFRLRWRLIGPAIQLLLLIIGLFVTARLTAIPLGKLFISLSVVAAVPFLHFFLYRLYAYAHSHTTKLSLVMLFSPWWGVSTPMPISLSFFRGVEVTVCTGSLLVAAALYVWLPPSYGIALVLGSLVLCIPRLAALVMSLGKPKRCRIKYDSATISFMLTDG
;
A
#
# COMPACT_ATOMS: atom_id res chain seq x y z
N MET A 1 -41.26 2.70 -6.73
CA MET A 1 -39.95 3.27 -7.11
C MET A 1 -39.02 3.05 -5.92
N LYS A 2 -37.85 2.42 -6.11
CA LYS A 2 -36.88 2.28 -5.00
C LYS A 2 -36.33 3.67 -4.68
N GLU A 3 -36.55 4.15 -3.46
CA GLU A 3 -35.96 5.38 -2.95
C GLU A 3 -34.43 5.27 -3.07
N GLN A 4 -33.85 6.01 -4.01
CA GLN A 4 -32.40 6.17 -4.09
C GLN A 4 -32.00 7.18 -3.02
N THR A 5 -31.51 6.68 -1.89
CA THR A 5 -30.93 7.51 -0.83
C THR A 5 -29.62 8.11 -1.36
N ILE A 6 -29.63 9.40 -1.68
CA ILE A 6 -28.44 10.16 -2.04
C ILE A 6 -27.66 10.43 -0.74
N TYR A 7 -26.57 9.71 -0.53
CA TYR A 7 -25.67 9.99 0.59
C TYR A 7 -24.85 11.24 0.29
N SER A 8 -25.05 12.29 1.08
CA SER A 8 -24.15 13.45 1.11
C SER A 8 -22.89 13.10 1.88
N TYR A 9 -21.73 13.37 1.27
CA TYR A 9 -20.43 13.11 1.86
C TYR A 9 -19.67 14.42 2.05
N LYS A 10 -19.32 14.73 3.30
CA LYS A 10 -18.43 15.83 3.63
C LYS A 10 -16.97 15.36 3.64
N LEU A 11 -16.12 15.95 2.80
CA LEU A 11 -14.68 15.67 2.81
C LEU A 11 -14.05 16.19 4.12
N ILE A 12 -13.43 15.31 4.90
CA ILE A 12 -12.71 15.69 6.13
C ILE A 12 -11.24 15.94 5.81
N PHE A 13 -10.62 15.00 5.08
CA PHE A 13 -9.18 15.04 4.83
C PHE A 13 -8.85 14.31 3.53
N ARG A 14 -7.80 14.76 2.85
CA ARG A 14 -7.28 14.09 1.65
C ARG A 14 -5.79 13.91 1.78
N LEU A 15 -5.34 12.66 1.91
CA LEU A 15 -3.93 12.32 1.82
C LEU A 15 -3.52 12.35 0.35
N ARG A 16 -2.48 13.12 0.01
CA ARG A 16 -1.99 13.27 -1.36
C ARG A 16 -0.59 12.65 -1.48
N TRP A 17 -0.50 11.53 -2.18
CA TRP A 17 0.74 10.80 -2.43
C TRP A 17 1.20 11.01 -3.89
N ARG A 18 1.23 12.28 -4.31
CA ARG A 18 1.67 12.75 -5.63
C ARG A 18 3.17 12.47 -5.84
N LEU A 19 3.80 13.08 -6.83
CA LEU A 19 5.22 12.92 -7.19
C LEU A 19 6.22 12.95 -6.00
N ILE A 20 5.92 13.71 -4.94
CA ILE A 20 6.74 13.75 -3.72
C ILE A 20 6.83 12.37 -3.05
N GLY A 21 5.75 11.59 -3.05
CA GLY A 21 5.69 10.27 -2.44
C GLY A 21 6.65 9.27 -3.10
N PRO A 22 6.53 9.00 -4.41
CA PRO A 22 7.48 8.17 -5.14
C PRO A 22 8.93 8.68 -5.05
N ALA A 23 9.16 10.01 -5.03
CA ALA A 23 10.49 10.56 -4.83
C ALA A 23 11.08 10.21 -3.46
N ILE A 24 10.29 10.31 -2.39
CA ILE A 24 10.69 9.88 -1.04
C ILE A 24 10.97 8.37 -1.01
N GLN A 25 10.11 7.56 -1.65
CA GLN A 25 10.31 6.11 -1.71
C GLN A 25 11.60 5.73 -2.45
N LEU A 26 11.87 6.37 -3.60
CA LEU A 26 13.10 6.16 -4.34
C LEU A 26 14.33 6.56 -3.50
N LEU A 27 14.27 7.72 -2.84
CA LEU A 27 15.34 8.19 -1.95
C LEU A 27 15.61 7.19 -0.81
N LEU A 28 14.56 6.73 -0.12
CA LEU A 28 14.69 5.76 0.96
C LEU A 28 15.22 4.42 0.49
N LEU A 29 14.84 3.99 -0.71
CA LEU A 29 15.36 2.77 -1.32
C LEU A 29 16.85 2.90 -1.64
N ILE A 30 17.29 4.02 -2.23
CA ILE A 30 18.72 4.29 -2.49
C ILE A 30 19.52 4.34 -1.18
N ILE A 31 19.02 5.07 -0.18
CA ILE A 31 19.66 5.15 1.15
C ILE A 31 19.75 3.75 1.78
N GLY A 32 18.66 2.99 1.74
CA GLY A 32 18.62 1.63 2.28
C GLY A 32 19.62 0.68 1.59
N LEU A 33 19.79 0.78 0.28
CA LEU A 33 20.81 0.01 -0.45
C LEU A 33 22.23 0.40 -0.04
N PHE A 34 22.49 1.69 0.15
CA PHE A 34 23.81 2.14 0.59
C PHE A 34 24.12 1.66 2.01
N VAL A 35 23.16 1.80 2.94
CA VAL A 35 23.29 1.32 4.32
C VAL A 35 23.50 -0.19 4.35
N THR A 36 22.70 -0.96 3.61
CA THR A 36 22.85 -2.42 3.54
C THR A 36 24.18 -2.83 2.92
N ALA A 37 24.62 -2.21 1.84
CA ALA A 37 25.94 -2.44 1.26
C ALA A 37 27.08 -2.28 2.29
N ARG A 38 26.98 -1.24 3.13
CA ARG A 38 27.96 -0.97 4.20
C ARG A 38 27.89 -1.99 5.34
N LEU A 39 26.69 -2.39 5.75
CA LEU A 39 26.51 -3.31 6.88
C LEU A 39 26.81 -4.77 6.54
N THR A 40 26.54 -5.21 5.31
CA THR A 40 26.67 -6.62 4.91
C THR A 40 27.86 -6.89 4.01
N ALA A 41 28.67 -5.86 3.71
CA ALA A 41 29.80 -5.90 2.77
C ALA A 41 29.43 -6.45 1.37
N ILE A 42 28.15 -6.38 0.98
CA ILE A 42 27.70 -6.80 -0.35
C ILE A 42 27.98 -5.66 -1.34
N PRO A 43 28.61 -5.93 -2.49
CA PRO A 43 28.84 -4.92 -3.51
C PRO A 43 27.55 -4.24 -3.96
N LEU A 44 27.56 -2.91 -4.04
CA LEU A 44 26.39 -2.11 -4.38
C LEU A 44 25.79 -2.50 -5.75
N GLY A 45 26.63 -2.86 -6.73
CA GLY A 45 26.18 -3.35 -8.04
C GLY A 45 25.29 -4.61 -7.95
N LYS A 46 25.63 -5.55 -7.06
CA LYS A 46 24.79 -6.74 -6.82
C LYS A 46 23.45 -6.37 -6.20
N LEU A 47 23.44 -5.39 -5.29
CA LEU A 47 22.21 -4.89 -4.67
C LEU A 47 21.32 -4.17 -5.68
N PHE A 48 21.88 -3.37 -6.59
CA PHE A 48 21.12 -2.75 -7.68
C PHE A 48 20.46 -3.77 -8.60
N ILE A 49 21.19 -4.81 -9.03
CA ILE A 49 20.63 -5.88 -9.86
C ILE A 49 19.49 -6.59 -9.12
N SER A 50 19.66 -6.80 -7.82
CA SER A 50 18.66 -7.46 -6.99
C SER A 50 17.36 -6.66 -6.80
N LEU A 51 17.33 -5.35 -7.12
CA LEU A 51 16.09 -4.56 -7.11
C LEU A 51 15.03 -5.05 -8.10
N SER A 52 15.41 -5.86 -9.09
CA SER A 52 14.46 -6.54 -9.97
C SER A 52 13.38 -7.29 -9.18
N VAL A 53 13.70 -7.86 -8.02
CA VAL A 53 12.74 -8.58 -7.17
C VAL A 53 11.69 -7.65 -6.53
N VAL A 54 11.99 -6.36 -6.39
CA VAL A 54 11.07 -5.37 -5.79
C VAL A 54 9.82 -5.20 -6.66
N ALA A 55 9.91 -5.45 -7.97
CA ALA A 55 8.76 -5.46 -8.85
C ALA A 55 7.70 -6.50 -8.46
N ALA A 56 8.06 -7.55 -7.71
CA ALA A 56 7.11 -8.56 -7.20
C ALA A 56 6.23 -8.02 -6.05
N VAL A 57 6.69 -7.02 -5.30
CA VAL A 57 5.99 -6.48 -4.12
C VAL A 57 4.65 -5.83 -4.50
N PRO A 58 4.54 -4.99 -5.55
CA PRO A 58 3.26 -4.52 -6.07
C PRO A 58 2.23 -5.63 -6.34
N PHE A 59 2.66 -6.73 -6.97
CA PHE A 59 1.78 -7.86 -7.27
C PHE A 59 1.30 -8.53 -5.99
N LEU A 60 2.19 -8.67 -5.01
CA LEU A 60 1.84 -9.20 -3.70
C LEU A 60 0.85 -8.29 -2.96
N HIS A 61 1.05 -6.97 -2.98
CA HIS A 61 0.10 -6.01 -2.42
C HIS A 61 -1.28 -6.13 -3.07
N PHE A 62 -1.32 -6.20 -4.40
CA PHE A 62 -2.55 -6.37 -5.16
C PHE A 62 -3.27 -7.66 -4.76
N PHE A 63 -2.54 -8.77 -4.70
CA PHE A 63 -3.09 -10.08 -4.36
C PHE A 63 -3.63 -10.12 -2.93
N LEU A 64 -2.85 -9.68 -1.94
CA LEU A 64 -3.27 -9.64 -0.53
C LEU A 64 -4.52 -8.77 -0.33
N TYR A 65 -4.58 -7.62 -1.00
CA TYR A 65 -5.75 -6.76 -0.97
C TYR A 65 -7.00 -7.47 -1.51
N ARG A 66 -6.87 -8.11 -2.68
CA ARG A 66 -7.98 -8.83 -3.32
C ARG A 66 -8.43 -10.01 -2.47
N LEU A 67 -7.50 -10.76 -1.90
CA LEU A 67 -7.79 -11.89 -1.01
C LEU A 67 -8.57 -11.41 0.22
N TYR A 68 -8.13 -10.32 0.86
CA TYR A 68 -8.83 -9.74 2.01
C TYR A 68 -10.22 -9.25 1.63
N ALA A 69 -10.36 -8.55 0.50
CA ALA A 69 -11.65 -8.05 0.02
C ALA A 69 -12.61 -9.19 -0.32
N TYR A 70 -12.11 -10.27 -0.95
CA TYR A 70 -12.87 -11.48 -1.23
C TYR A 70 -13.37 -12.15 0.05
N ALA A 71 -12.50 -12.32 1.05
CA ALA A 71 -12.85 -12.91 2.35
C ALA A 71 -13.94 -12.12 3.10
N HIS A 72 -14.06 -10.82 2.83
CA HIS A 72 -15.07 -9.93 3.42
C HIS A 72 -16.19 -9.56 2.43
N SER A 73 -16.33 -10.29 1.32
CA SER A 73 -17.36 -10.10 0.30
C SER A 73 -17.45 -8.66 -0.26
N HIS A 74 -16.34 -7.94 -0.32
CA HIS A 74 -16.27 -6.60 -0.88
C HIS A 74 -15.97 -6.64 -2.39
N THR A 75 -16.77 -5.91 -3.17
CA THR A 75 -16.56 -5.77 -4.61
C THR A 75 -15.32 -4.93 -4.89
N THR A 76 -14.45 -5.44 -5.76
CA THR A 76 -13.22 -4.76 -6.16
C THR A 76 -13.21 -4.53 -7.66
N LYS A 77 -12.76 -3.36 -8.10
CA LYS A 77 -12.71 -2.99 -9.53
C LYS A 77 -11.26 -3.03 -9.99
N LEU A 78 -10.99 -3.61 -11.16
CA LEU A 78 -9.68 -3.43 -11.78
C LEU A 78 -9.64 -2.04 -12.43
N SER A 79 -8.61 -1.26 -12.15
CA SER A 79 -8.37 0.02 -12.82
C SER A 79 -6.89 0.09 -13.19
N LEU A 80 -6.61 0.23 -14.48
CA LEU A 80 -5.23 0.35 -14.97
C LEU A 80 -4.52 1.56 -14.36
N VAL A 81 -5.24 2.67 -14.17
CA VAL A 81 -4.72 3.88 -13.51
C VAL A 81 -4.33 3.58 -12.07
N MET A 82 -5.04 2.67 -11.40
CA MET A 82 -4.74 2.29 -10.02
C MET A 82 -3.57 1.33 -9.91
N LEU A 83 -3.22 0.55 -10.95
CA LEU A 83 -2.05 -0.34 -10.91
C LEU A 83 -0.75 0.42 -10.67
N PHE A 84 -0.65 1.63 -11.22
CA PHE A 84 0.48 2.54 -11.02
C PHE A 84 0.27 3.54 -9.88
N SER A 85 -0.81 3.38 -9.11
CA SER A 85 -1.00 4.19 -7.91
C SER A 85 -0.07 3.74 -6.79
N PRO A 86 0.17 4.60 -5.77
CA PRO A 86 0.84 4.21 -4.53
C PRO A 86 0.13 3.06 -3.79
N TRP A 87 -1.12 2.80 -4.16
CA TRP A 87 -1.95 1.73 -3.62
C TRP A 87 -1.92 0.47 -4.49
N TRP A 88 -1.10 0.41 -5.55
CA TRP A 88 -0.79 -0.79 -6.34
C TRP A 88 -2.02 -1.62 -6.74
N GLY A 89 -2.96 -0.99 -7.43
CA GLY A 89 -4.14 -1.64 -8.01
C GLY A 89 -5.36 -1.71 -7.09
N VAL A 90 -5.27 -1.12 -5.89
CA VAL A 90 -6.41 -1.00 -4.97
C VAL A 90 -7.47 -0.05 -5.53
N SER A 91 -8.66 -0.59 -5.77
CA SER A 91 -9.81 0.20 -6.21
C SER A 91 -11.12 -0.47 -5.79
N THR A 92 -11.98 0.32 -5.18
CA THR A 92 -13.35 -0.05 -4.83
C THR A 92 -14.34 0.86 -5.54
N PRO A 93 -15.49 0.33 -6.00
CA PRO A 93 -16.49 1.14 -6.69
C PRO A 93 -17.18 2.15 -5.74
N MET A 94 -17.30 1.79 -4.47
CA MET A 94 -17.97 2.59 -3.44
C MET A 94 -17.02 2.92 -2.28
N PRO A 95 -17.26 4.03 -1.56
CA PRO A 95 -16.52 4.33 -0.34
C PRO A 95 -16.65 3.21 0.70
N ILE A 96 -15.53 2.76 1.23
CA ILE A 96 -15.45 1.67 2.21
C ILE A 96 -15.54 2.20 3.65
N SER A 97 -15.88 1.33 4.60
CA SER A 97 -15.84 1.70 6.01
C SER A 97 -14.40 1.88 6.51
N LEU A 98 -14.23 2.69 7.55
CA LEU A 98 -12.95 2.87 8.23
C LEU A 98 -12.38 1.56 8.80
N SER A 99 -13.24 0.65 9.30
CA SER A 99 -12.81 -0.65 9.82
C SER A 99 -12.26 -1.55 8.73
N PHE A 100 -12.95 -1.64 7.59
CA PHE A 100 -12.48 -2.42 6.44
C PHE A 100 -11.16 -1.86 5.90
N PHE A 101 -11.05 -0.54 5.76
CA PHE A 101 -9.81 0.12 5.35
C PHE A 101 -8.63 -0.24 6.25
N ARG A 102 -8.80 -0.11 7.58
CA ARG A 102 -7.71 -0.42 8.51
C ARG A 102 -7.31 -1.88 8.44
N GLY A 103 -8.29 -2.79 8.43
CA GLY A 103 -8.03 -4.23 8.36
C GLY A 103 -7.30 -4.63 7.08
N VAL A 104 -7.72 -4.10 5.93
CA VAL A 104 -7.09 -4.45 4.65
C VAL A 104 -5.67 -3.88 4.54
N GLU A 105 -5.45 -2.62 4.93
CA GLU A 105 -4.13 -2.01 4.84
C GLU A 105 -3.15 -2.66 5.84
N VAL A 106 -3.60 -3.01 7.05
CA VAL A 106 -2.78 -3.79 8.00
C VAL A 106 -2.44 -5.15 7.42
N THR A 107 -3.41 -5.85 6.83
CA THR A 107 -3.18 -7.17 6.22
C THR A 107 -2.20 -7.09 5.06
N VAL A 108 -2.32 -6.08 4.20
CA VAL A 108 -1.40 -5.90 3.07
C VAL A 108 0.01 -5.59 3.57
N CYS A 109 0.17 -4.66 4.52
CA CYS A 109 1.49 -4.29 5.03
C CYS A 109 2.16 -5.43 5.81
N THR A 110 1.43 -6.08 6.71
CA THR A 110 1.99 -7.17 7.51
C THR A 110 2.21 -8.42 6.66
N GLY A 111 1.24 -8.79 5.83
CA GLY A 111 1.33 -9.94 4.93
C GLY A 111 2.46 -9.80 3.93
N SER A 112 2.68 -8.63 3.35
CA SER A 112 3.78 -8.44 2.39
C SER A 112 5.15 -8.55 3.04
N LEU A 113 5.32 -7.98 4.24
CA LEU A 113 6.54 -8.11 5.03
C LEU A 113 6.80 -9.55 5.48
N LEU A 114 5.77 -10.27 5.92
CA LEU A 114 5.91 -11.68 6.34
C LEU A 114 6.28 -12.58 5.16
N VAL A 115 5.64 -12.39 4.00
CA VAL A 115 6.01 -13.13 2.78
C VAL A 115 7.42 -12.79 2.34
N ALA A 116 7.82 -11.52 2.38
CA ALA A 116 9.20 -11.12 2.07
C ALA A 116 10.22 -11.76 3.03
N ALA A 117 9.93 -11.78 4.33
CA ALA A 117 10.77 -12.41 5.35
C ALA A 117 10.84 -13.93 5.19
N ALA A 118 9.74 -14.58 4.82
CA ALA A 118 9.71 -16.01 4.54
C ALA A 118 10.55 -16.35 3.29
N LEU A 119 10.40 -15.56 2.22
CA LEU A 119 11.17 -15.74 0.97
C LEU A 119 12.65 -15.45 1.16
N TYR A 120 13.01 -14.56 2.09
CA TYR A 120 14.41 -14.25 2.41
C TYR A 120 15.24 -15.50 2.68
N VAL A 121 14.68 -16.49 3.38
CA VAL A 121 15.37 -17.74 3.75
C VAL A 121 15.78 -18.56 2.52
N TRP A 122 15.06 -18.41 1.42
CA TRP A 122 15.24 -19.20 0.19
C TRP A 122 15.94 -18.41 -0.92
N LEU A 123 16.16 -17.12 -0.74
CA LEU A 123 16.78 -16.24 -1.74
C LEU A 123 18.25 -15.97 -1.41
N PRO A 124 19.10 -15.69 -2.43
CA PRO A 124 20.43 -15.18 -2.17
C PRO A 124 20.35 -13.89 -1.33
N PRO A 125 21.30 -13.65 -0.40
CA PRO A 125 21.20 -12.55 0.56
C PRO A 125 20.92 -11.18 -0.07
N SER A 126 21.51 -10.87 -1.22
CA SER A 126 21.25 -9.61 -1.93
C SER A 126 19.79 -9.46 -2.34
N TYR A 127 19.17 -10.52 -2.88
CA TYR A 127 17.77 -10.53 -3.29
C TYR A 127 16.82 -10.54 -2.09
N GLY A 128 17.13 -11.29 -1.04
CA GLY A 128 16.36 -11.27 0.20
C GLY A 128 16.33 -9.87 0.82
N ILE A 129 17.49 -9.22 0.96
CA ILE A 129 17.61 -7.86 1.51
C ILE A 129 16.82 -6.87 0.64
N ALA A 130 16.99 -6.92 -0.68
CA ALA A 130 16.27 -6.03 -1.59
C ALA A 130 14.75 -6.22 -1.51
N LEU A 131 14.28 -7.46 -1.39
CA LEU A 131 12.86 -7.78 -1.25
C LEU A 131 12.27 -7.22 0.05
N VAL A 132 12.95 -7.40 1.18
CA VAL A 132 12.52 -6.89 2.49
C VAL A 132 12.54 -5.36 2.50
N LEU A 133 13.63 -4.76 2.03
CA LEU A 133 13.77 -3.30 1.94
C LEU A 133 12.69 -2.70 1.01
N GLY A 134 12.49 -3.30 -0.16
CA GLY A 134 11.44 -2.91 -1.10
C GLY A 134 10.05 -3.00 -0.49
N SER A 135 9.77 -4.08 0.25
CA SER A 135 8.49 -4.27 0.96
C SER A 135 8.25 -3.20 2.01
N LEU A 136 9.27 -2.86 2.81
CA LEU A 136 9.20 -1.78 3.79
C LEU A 136 8.92 -0.42 3.13
N VAL A 137 9.69 -0.07 2.11
CA VAL A 137 9.57 1.23 1.41
C VAL A 137 8.24 1.37 0.68
N LEU A 138 7.76 0.30 0.04
CA LEU A 138 6.49 0.31 -0.68
C LEU A 138 5.27 0.30 0.24
N CYS A 139 5.43 -0.10 1.50
CA CYS A 139 4.38 0.00 2.52
C CYS A 139 4.18 1.43 3.05
N ILE A 140 5.16 2.34 2.91
CA ILE A 140 5.11 3.70 3.45
C ILE A 140 3.81 4.46 3.14
N PRO A 141 3.32 4.57 1.88
CA PRO A 141 2.05 5.25 1.58
C PRO A 141 0.88 4.68 2.38
N ARG A 142 0.82 3.35 2.51
CA ARG A 142 -0.25 2.63 3.22
C ARG A 142 -0.16 2.88 4.72
N LEU A 143 1.05 2.82 5.28
CA LEU A 143 1.31 3.14 6.70
C LEU A 143 0.94 4.59 7.03
N ALA A 144 1.31 5.54 6.17
CA ALA A 144 0.91 6.94 6.34
C ALA A 144 -0.61 7.09 6.34
N ALA A 145 -1.31 6.43 5.41
CA ALA A 145 -2.77 6.43 5.36
C ALA A 145 -3.41 5.77 6.59
N LEU A 146 -2.84 4.67 7.08
CA LEU A 146 -3.25 4.00 8.32
C LEU A 146 -3.11 4.90 9.54
N VAL A 147 -1.95 5.53 9.72
CA VAL A 147 -1.69 6.46 10.83
C VAL A 147 -2.68 7.63 10.78
N MET A 148 -2.87 8.23 9.60
CA MET A 148 -3.85 9.30 9.41
C MET A 148 -5.29 8.86 9.69
N SER A 149 -5.59 7.57 9.52
CA SER A 149 -6.92 7.03 9.80
C SER A 149 -7.21 6.94 11.30
N LEU A 150 -6.20 6.81 12.17
CA LEU A 150 -6.39 6.55 13.61
C LEU A 150 -7.19 7.65 14.32
N GLY A 151 -6.94 8.90 13.95
CA GLY A 151 -7.66 10.07 14.49
C GLY A 151 -9.01 10.38 13.83
N LYS A 152 -9.54 9.50 12.96
CA LYS A 152 -10.81 9.77 12.23
C LYS A 152 -12.02 9.13 12.92
N PRO A 153 -13.20 9.76 12.84
CA PRO A 153 -14.42 9.26 13.48
C PRO A 153 -14.88 7.94 12.85
N LYS A 154 -15.57 7.08 13.63
CA LYS A 154 -16.02 5.75 13.17
C LYS A 154 -16.95 5.78 11.94
N ARG A 155 -17.74 6.85 11.79
CA ARG A 155 -18.62 7.07 10.63
C ARG A 155 -17.88 7.50 9.36
N CYS A 156 -16.56 7.64 9.41
CA CYS A 156 -15.77 8.00 8.26
C CYS A 156 -15.80 6.89 7.20
N ARG A 157 -16.01 7.28 5.95
CA ARG A 157 -15.90 6.46 4.76
C ARG A 157 -14.65 6.86 3.98
N ILE A 158 -14.02 5.88 3.35
CA ILE A 158 -12.75 6.06 2.67
C ILE A 158 -12.92 5.74 1.19
N LYS A 159 -12.41 6.61 0.34
CA LYS A 159 -12.35 6.40 -1.10
C LYS A 159 -10.90 6.44 -1.56
N TYR A 160 -10.51 5.41 -2.29
CA TYR A 160 -9.26 5.36 -3.02
C TYR A 160 -9.40 6.12 -4.33
N ASP A 161 -8.46 7.01 -4.60
CA ASP A 161 -8.25 7.68 -5.87
C ASP A 161 -6.79 7.44 -6.34
N SER A 162 -6.50 7.68 -7.61
CA SER A 162 -5.23 7.31 -8.28
C SER A 162 -3.95 7.74 -7.57
N ALA A 163 -3.94 8.88 -6.91
CA ALA A 163 -2.80 9.37 -6.12
C ALA A 163 -3.21 9.90 -4.74
N THR A 164 -4.46 9.68 -4.35
CA THR A 164 -5.01 10.25 -3.12
C THR A 164 -5.92 9.28 -2.39
N ILE A 165 -5.99 9.40 -1.07
CA ILE A 165 -7.03 8.78 -0.25
C ILE A 165 -7.87 9.89 0.35
N SER A 166 -9.17 9.81 0.11
CA SER A 166 -10.16 10.76 0.61
C SER A 166 -10.90 10.16 1.80
N PHE A 167 -10.82 10.84 2.95
CA PHE A 167 -11.57 10.55 4.16
C PHE A 167 -12.82 11.42 4.19
N MET A 168 -13.99 10.81 4.17
CA MET A 168 -15.28 11.48 4.04
C MET A 168 -16.17 11.13 5.23
N LEU A 169 -17.02 12.05 5.65
CA LEU A 169 -18.07 11.80 6.64
C LEU A 169 -19.40 11.67 5.89
N THR A 170 -20.19 10.66 6.21
CA THR A 170 -21.59 10.63 5.80
C THR A 170 -22.39 11.54 6.71
N ASP A 171 -23.17 12.44 6.12
CA ASP A 171 -24.25 13.10 6.86
C ASP A 171 -25.25 11.99 7.23
N GLY A 172 -25.52 11.85 8.52
CA GLY A 172 -26.29 10.73 9.08
C GLY A 172 -27.75 10.78 8.71
#